data_AF-A0A7C5ICS8-F1
#
_entry.id   AF-A0A7C5ICS8-F1
#
_cell.length_a   1.000
_cell.length_b   1.000
_cell.length_c   1.000
_cell.angle_alpha   90.00
_cell.angle_beta   90.00
_cell.angle_gamma   90.00
#
_symmetry.space_group_name_H-M   'P 1'
#
loop_
_entity.id
_entity.type
_entity.pdbx_description
1 polymer ?
#
loop_
_entity_poly.entity_id
_entity_poly.type
_entity_poly.pdbx_seq_one_letter_code
_entity_poly.pdbx_strand_id
1 'polypeptide(L)'
;YEKQLATEREEIAAAPEEEIEELVLIYQARGLDEATARLLAAKLMQNAETALDTLARDELGIDPGELGGSAWEAAATSFLLFAAGAIVPVIPYFFLSGTWAAVLSAGLSAAGLFAVGAAITLFTGKPVLYSGTRQVLFGLAAAAVTFLVGHLIGVSVS
;
A
#
# COMPACT_ATOMS: atom_id res chain seq x y z
N TYR A 1 0.88 -9.72 12.19
CA TYR A 1 -0.27 -9.19 12.91
C TYR A 1 -1.11 -10.28 13.59
N GLU A 2 -1.44 -11.40 12.93
CA GLU A 2 -2.19 -12.50 13.59
C GLU A 2 -1.58 -13.01 14.91
N LYS A 3 -0.24 -13.16 14.94
CA LYS A 3 0.45 -13.56 16.18
C LYS A 3 0.28 -12.52 17.30
N GLN A 4 0.37 -11.24 16.99
CA GLN A 4 0.20 -10.17 17.98
C GLN A 4 -1.23 -10.15 18.51
N LEU A 5 -2.24 -10.26 17.64
CA LEU A 5 -3.64 -10.39 18.07
C LEU A 5 -3.92 -11.66 18.88
N ALA A 6 -3.17 -12.73 18.66
CA ALA A 6 -3.28 -13.94 19.47
C ALA A 6 -2.69 -13.72 20.87
N THR A 7 -1.51 -13.10 20.94
CA THR A 7 -0.86 -12.71 22.21
C THR A 7 -1.73 -11.74 23.00
N GLU A 8 -2.23 -10.69 22.36
CA GLU A 8 -3.15 -9.70 22.94
C GLU A 8 -4.40 -10.35 23.56
N ARG A 9 -5.00 -11.31 22.84
CA ARG A 9 -6.16 -12.04 23.34
C ARG A 9 -5.83 -12.89 24.57
N GLU A 10 -4.61 -13.44 24.64
CA GLU A 10 -4.13 -14.17 25.81
C GLU A 10 -3.89 -13.22 26.99
N GLU A 11 -3.33 -12.04 26.75
CA GLU A 11 -3.04 -11.01 27.76
C GLU A 11 -4.32 -10.42 28.36
N ILE A 12 -5.32 -10.06 27.53
CA ILE A 12 -6.67 -9.66 27.98
C ILE A 12 -7.31 -10.71 28.92
N ALA A 13 -7.07 -12.00 28.67
CA ALA A 13 -7.62 -13.07 29.48
C ALA A 13 -6.80 -13.35 30.75
N ALA A 14 -5.48 -13.14 30.70
CA ALA A 14 -4.55 -13.47 31.77
C ALA A 14 -4.34 -12.32 32.78
N ALA A 15 -4.34 -11.07 32.30
CA ALA A 15 -4.02 -9.87 33.07
C ALA A 15 -4.91 -8.67 32.68
N PRO A 16 -6.25 -8.77 32.82
CA PRO A 16 -7.16 -7.70 32.41
C PRO A 16 -6.93 -6.37 33.14
N GLU A 17 -6.41 -6.40 34.37
CA GLU A 17 -6.05 -5.18 35.09
C GLU A 17 -4.83 -4.46 34.48
N GLU A 18 -3.88 -5.20 33.90
CA GLU A 18 -2.70 -4.63 33.24
C GLU A 18 -3.13 -3.92 31.95
N GLU A 19 -3.95 -4.59 31.13
CA GLU A 19 -4.53 -4.04 29.89
C GLU A 19 -5.39 -2.78 30.11
N ILE A 20 -6.10 -2.71 31.25
CA ILE A 20 -6.82 -1.48 31.62
C ILE A 20 -5.82 -0.33 31.77
N GLU A 21 -4.71 -0.54 32.45
CA GLU A 21 -3.74 0.53 32.68
C GLU A 21 -2.99 0.93 31.40
N GLU A 22 -2.78 -0.01 30.48
CA GLU A 22 -2.29 0.30 29.14
C GLU A 22 -3.24 1.27 28.41
N LEU A 23 -4.54 0.96 28.36
CA LEU A 23 -5.55 1.85 27.79
C LEU A 23 -5.65 3.19 28.51
N VAL A 24 -5.52 3.22 29.85
CA VAL A 24 -5.49 4.48 30.61
C VAL A 24 -4.33 5.35 30.13
N LEU A 25 -3.12 4.80 30.04
CA LEU A 25 -1.93 5.54 29.60
C LEU A 25 -2.08 6.05 28.16
N ILE A 26 -2.63 5.22 27.27
CA ILE A 26 -2.91 5.62 25.88
C ILE A 26 -3.88 6.79 25.83
N TYR A 27 -4.99 6.73 26.59
CA TYR A 27 -5.99 7.81 26.58
C TYR A 27 -5.50 9.08 27.29
N GLN A 28 -4.67 8.96 28.32
CA GLN A 28 -3.98 10.11 28.92
C GLN A 28 -3.04 10.79 27.93
N ALA A 29 -2.27 10.02 27.15
CA ALA A 29 -1.42 10.55 26.09
C ALA A 29 -2.22 11.28 24.99
N ARG A 30 -3.49 10.88 24.80
CA ARG A 30 -4.45 11.55 23.90
C ARG A 30 -5.17 12.75 24.52
N GLY A 31 -4.86 13.08 25.78
CA GLY A 31 -5.34 14.29 26.46
C GLY A 31 -6.54 14.09 27.38
N LEU A 32 -6.96 12.86 27.68
CA LEU A 32 -7.97 12.60 28.70
C LEU A 32 -7.35 12.73 30.10
N ASP A 33 -8.12 13.23 31.06
CA ASP A 33 -7.72 13.12 32.46
C ASP A 33 -7.79 11.66 32.92
N GLU A 34 -7.04 11.33 33.98
CA GLU A 34 -6.94 9.96 34.49
C GLU A 34 -8.29 9.33 34.84
N ALA A 35 -9.20 10.09 35.44
CA ALA A 35 -10.49 9.56 35.88
C ALA A 35 -11.36 9.19 34.67
N THR A 36 -11.38 10.03 33.64
CA THR A 36 -12.07 9.76 32.38
C THR A 36 -11.43 8.60 31.61
N ALA A 37 -10.10 8.57 31.49
CA ALA A 37 -9.36 7.51 30.83
C ALA A 37 -9.60 6.14 31.48
N ARG A 38 -9.53 6.07 32.82
CA ARG A 38 -9.81 4.85 33.60
C ARG A 38 -11.24 4.37 33.47
N LEU A 39 -12.21 5.29 33.51
CA LEU A 39 -13.62 4.94 33.33
C LEU A 39 -13.89 4.37 31.92
N LEU A 40 -13.27 4.96 30.89
CA LEU A 40 -13.40 4.50 29.51
C LEU A 40 -12.74 3.13 29.31
N ALA A 41 -11.47 2.97 29.73
CA ALA A 41 -10.72 1.72 29.65
C ALA A 41 -11.48 0.56 30.32
N ALA A 42 -11.92 0.76 31.56
CA ALA A 42 -12.70 -0.24 32.29
C ALA A 42 -14.03 -0.58 31.59
N LYS A 43 -14.63 0.37 30.87
CA LYS A 43 -15.88 0.13 30.12
C LYS A 43 -15.64 -0.70 28.86
N LEU A 44 -14.57 -0.41 28.13
CA LEU A 44 -14.18 -1.13 26.91
C LEU A 44 -13.75 -2.57 27.23
N MET A 45 -13.06 -2.76 28.36
CA MET A 45 -12.61 -4.07 28.85
C MET A 45 -13.75 -5.00 29.32
N GLN A 46 -15.00 -4.54 29.41
CA GLN A 46 -16.15 -5.40 29.77
C GLN A 46 -16.52 -6.42 28.71
N ASN A 47 -16.14 -6.18 27.44
CA ASN A 47 -16.40 -7.07 26.33
C ASN A 47 -15.06 -7.43 25.68
N ALA A 48 -14.68 -8.70 25.74
CA ALA A 48 -13.40 -9.18 25.22
C ALA A 48 -13.17 -8.88 23.73
N GLU A 49 -14.23 -8.87 22.90
CA GLU A 49 -14.09 -8.48 21.49
C GLU A 49 -13.84 -6.97 21.34
N THR A 50 -14.55 -6.15 22.12
CA THR A 50 -14.36 -4.70 22.11
C THR A 50 -12.99 -4.31 22.68
N ALA A 51 -12.54 -4.99 23.74
CA ALA A 51 -11.22 -4.86 24.31
C ALA A 51 -10.14 -5.15 23.28
N LEU A 52 -10.22 -6.32 22.63
CA LEU A 52 -9.26 -6.73 21.62
C LEU A 52 -9.23 -5.80 20.41
N ASP A 53 -10.40 -5.37 19.92
CA ASP A 53 -10.47 -4.39 18.82
C ASP A 53 -9.84 -3.05 19.22
N THR A 54 -10.10 -2.60 20.45
CA THR A 54 -9.55 -1.35 20.98
C THR A 54 -8.04 -1.44 21.12
N LEU A 55 -7.51 -2.43 21.84
CA LEU A 55 -6.06 -2.60 22.05
C LEU A 55 -5.32 -2.82 20.74
N ALA A 56 -5.87 -3.65 19.83
CA ALA A 56 -5.30 -3.82 18.49
C ALA A 56 -5.12 -2.49 17.74
N ARG A 57 -6.10 -1.59 17.82
CA ARG A 57 -6.07 -0.29 17.13
C ARG A 57 -5.27 0.76 17.88
N ASP A 58 -5.47 0.86 19.18
CA ASP A 58 -5.00 1.95 20.00
C ASP A 58 -3.58 1.73 20.54
N GLU A 59 -3.19 0.47 20.79
CA GLU A 59 -1.87 0.08 21.26
C GLU A 59 -1.00 -0.46 20.11
N LEU A 60 -1.49 -1.46 19.37
CA LEU A 60 -0.69 -2.12 18.31
C LEU A 60 -0.69 -1.35 16.98
N GLY A 61 -1.63 -0.42 16.78
CA GLY A 61 -1.78 0.32 15.52
C GLY A 61 -2.24 -0.55 14.34
N ILE A 62 -2.89 -1.68 14.63
CA ILE A 62 -3.39 -2.66 13.67
C ILE A 62 -4.89 -2.45 13.52
N ASP A 63 -5.40 -2.35 12.29
CA ASP A 63 -6.85 -2.50 12.06
C ASP A 63 -7.18 -3.99 11.89
N PRO A 64 -7.90 -4.62 12.84
CA PRO A 64 -8.26 -6.03 12.74
C PRO A 64 -9.08 -6.34 11.49
N GLY A 65 -9.82 -5.35 10.97
CA GLY A 65 -10.63 -5.46 9.76
C GLY A 65 -9.82 -5.44 8.45
N GLU A 66 -8.61 -4.87 8.45
CA GLU A 66 -7.73 -4.80 7.26
C GLU A 66 -6.66 -5.88 7.24
N LEU A 67 -6.67 -6.80 8.21
CA LEU A 67 -5.81 -7.99 8.17
C LEU A 67 -6.15 -8.96 7.03
N GLY A 68 -7.29 -8.74 6.37
CA GLY A 68 -7.76 -9.50 5.23
C GLY A 68 -7.00 -9.18 3.95
N GLY A 69 -5.85 -9.83 3.76
CA GLY A 69 -5.20 -9.95 2.46
C GLY A 69 -4.25 -11.13 2.46
N SER A 70 -4.55 -12.18 1.69
CA SER A 70 -3.61 -13.29 1.54
C SER A 70 -2.35 -12.79 0.84
N ALA A 71 -1.16 -13.10 1.37
CA ALA A 71 0.11 -12.78 0.70
C ALA A 71 0.14 -13.33 -0.74
N TRP A 72 -0.50 -14.49 -0.96
CA TRP A 72 -0.68 -15.08 -2.28
C TRP A 72 -1.62 -14.29 -3.17
N GLU A 73 -2.71 -13.75 -2.61
CA GLU A 73 -3.64 -12.91 -3.36
C GLU A 73 -2.97 -11.62 -3.79
N ALA A 74 -2.22 -10.96 -2.89
CA ALA A 74 -1.45 -9.77 -3.21
C ALA A 74 -0.40 -10.05 -4.30
N ALA A 75 0.33 -11.17 -4.19
CA ALA A 75 1.33 -11.57 -5.17
C ALA A 75 0.70 -11.87 -6.54
N ALA A 76 -0.36 -12.68 -6.59
CA ALA A 76 -1.03 -13.06 -7.82
C ALA A 76 -1.67 -11.85 -8.51
N THR A 77 -2.36 -10.99 -7.74
CA THR A 77 -3.01 -9.79 -8.27
C THR A 77 -1.97 -8.81 -8.81
N SER A 78 -0.88 -8.58 -8.08
CA SER A 78 0.22 -7.72 -8.53
C SER A 78 0.88 -8.25 -9.80
N PHE A 79 1.12 -9.57 -9.87
CA PHE A 79 1.69 -10.22 -11.06
C PHE A 79 0.78 -10.05 -12.28
N LEU A 80 -0.51 -10.33 -12.15
CA LEU A 80 -1.46 -10.23 -13.25
C LEU A 80 -1.63 -8.79 -13.74
N LEU A 81 -1.74 -7.81 -12.83
CA LEU A 81 -1.83 -6.40 -13.18
C LEU A 81 -0.54 -5.90 -13.85
N PHE A 82 0.62 -6.32 -13.35
CA PHE A 82 1.90 -5.99 -13.96
C PHE A 82 2.02 -6.58 -15.36
N ALA A 83 1.69 -7.87 -15.53
CA ALA A 83 1.72 -8.54 -16.83
C ALA A 83 0.77 -7.88 -17.83
N ALA A 84 -0.45 -7.57 -17.41
CA ALA A 84 -1.43 -6.86 -18.24
C ALA A 84 -0.93 -5.47 -18.66
N GLY A 85 -0.33 -4.70 -17.73
CA GLY A 85 0.28 -3.41 -18.03
C GLY A 85 1.47 -3.51 -18.99
N ALA A 86 2.30 -4.55 -18.84
CA ALA A 86 3.47 -4.79 -19.68
C ALA A 86 3.11 -5.15 -21.14
N ILE A 87 1.90 -5.66 -21.40
CA ILE A 87 1.44 -5.95 -22.77
C ILE A 87 1.31 -4.66 -23.59
N VAL A 88 0.89 -3.55 -22.98
CA VAL A 88 0.62 -2.28 -23.67
C VAL A 88 1.81 -1.80 -24.54
N PRO A 89 3.05 -1.67 -24.02
CA PRO A 89 4.21 -1.34 -24.86
C PRO A 89 4.62 -2.41 -25.86
N VAL A 90 4.25 -3.68 -25.64
CA VAL A 90 4.66 -4.80 -26.50
C VAL A 90 3.75 -4.93 -27.72
N ILE A 91 2.47 -4.52 -27.62
CA ILE A 91 1.48 -4.61 -28.71
C ILE A 91 2.01 -4.11 -30.07
N PRO A 92 2.66 -2.92 -30.19
CA PRO A 92 3.13 -2.44 -31.48
C PRO A 92 4.13 -3.37 -32.18
N TYR A 93 4.94 -4.11 -31.42
CA TYR A 93 5.95 -5.03 -31.96
C TYR A 93 5.36 -6.30 -32.57
N PHE A 94 4.07 -6.60 -32.35
CA PHE A 94 3.38 -7.68 -33.06
C PHE A 94 3.06 -7.34 -34.52
N PHE A 95 2.95 -6.05 -34.83
CA PHE A 95 2.45 -5.57 -36.13
C PHE A 95 3.47 -4.73 -36.90
N LEU A 96 4.42 -4.11 -36.19
CA LEU A 96 5.38 -3.17 -36.73
C LEU A 96 6.79 -3.59 -36.34
N SER A 97 7.77 -3.07 -37.08
CA SER A 97 9.18 -3.25 -36.80
C SER A 97 9.94 -1.93 -36.89
N GLY A 98 11.18 -1.94 -36.41
CA GLY A 98 12.07 -0.78 -36.45
C GLY A 98 11.61 0.40 -35.60
N THR A 99 11.99 1.60 -36.02
CA THR A 99 11.78 2.83 -35.25
C THR A 99 10.30 3.15 -35.01
N TRP A 100 9.41 2.79 -35.94
CA TRP A 100 7.99 3.06 -35.79
C TRP A 100 7.36 2.22 -34.67
N ALA A 101 7.75 0.95 -34.53
CA ALA A 101 7.31 0.11 -33.42
C ALA A 101 7.75 0.73 -32.07
N ALA A 102 8.99 1.21 -31.99
CA ALA A 102 9.54 1.84 -30.79
C ALA A 102 8.82 3.15 -30.42
N VAL A 103 8.55 4.04 -31.39
CA VAL A 103 7.85 5.31 -31.14
C VAL A 103 6.42 5.05 -30.66
N LEU A 104 5.69 4.12 -31.29
CA LEU A 104 4.33 3.79 -30.85
C LEU A 104 4.32 3.10 -29.49
N SER A 105 5.29 2.22 -29.23
CA SER A 105 5.47 1.59 -27.91
C SER A 105 5.67 2.65 -26.83
N ALA A 106 6.58 3.60 -27.04
CA ALA A 106 6.84 4.69 -26.10
C ALA A 106 5.60 5.59 -25.89
N GLY A 107 4.88 5.92 -26.97
CA GLY A 107 3.64 6.69 -26.90
C GLY A 107 2.54 5.99 -26.10
N LEU A 108 2.32 4.70 -26.34
CA LEU A 108 1.36 3.90 -25.58
C LEU A 108 1.77 3.74 -24.11
N SER A 109 3.05 3.55 -23.81
CA SER A 109 3.55 3.57 -22.44
C SER A 109 3.29 4.88 -21.74
N ALA A 110 3.58 6.02 -22.39
CA ALA A 110 3.33 7.33 -21.80
C ALA A 110 1.84 7.56 -21.54
N ALA A 111 0.98 7.19 -22.48
CA ALA A 111 -0.48 7.27 -22.30
C ALA A 111 -0.97 6.36 -21.16
N GLY A 112 -0.48 5.13 -21.08
CA GLY A 112 -0.81 4.18 -20.01
C GLY A 112 -0.35 4.66 -18.64
N LEU A 113 0.90 5.13 -18.53
CA LEU A 113 1.43 5.73 -17.30
C LEU A 113 0.63 6.96 -16.87
N PHE A 114 0.29 7.83 -17.82
CA PHE A 114 -0.54 9.00 -17.53
C PHE A 114 -1.92 8.58 -17.01
N ALA A 115 -2.56 7.59 -17.65
CA ALA A 115 -3.87 7.08 -17.24
C ALA A 115 -3.84 6.47 -15.83
N VAL A 116 -2.81 5.69 -15.50
CA VAL A 116 -2.60 5.15 -14.14
C VAL A 116 -2.37 6.29 -13.14
N GLY A 117 -1.50 7.25 -13.47
CA GLY A 117 -1.26 8.43 -12.63
C GLY A 117 -2.51 9.28 -12.41
N ALA A 118 -3.36 9.41 -13.43
CA ALA A 118 -4.66 10.06 -13.34
C ALA A 118 -5.64 9.28 -12.47
N ALA A 119 -5.72 7.95 -12.58
CA ALA A 119 -6.58 7.13 -11.73
C ALA A 119 -6.23 7.26 -10.24
N ILE A 120 -4.94 7.41 -9.90
CA ILE A 120 -4.47 7.62 -8.52
C ILE A 120 -5.03 8.91 -7.89
N THR A 121 -5.49 9.89 -8.69
CA THR A 121 -6.10 11.10 -8.11
C THR A 121 -7.43 10.84 -7.42
N LEU A 122 -8.11 9.74 -7.75
CA LEU A 122 -9.33 9.30 -7.07
C LEU A 122 -9.09 9.05 -5.57
N PHE A 123 -7.87 8.67 -5.19
CA PHE A 123 -7.50 8.38 -3.80
C PHE A 123 -6.71 9.50 -3.13
N THR A 124 -5.98 10.30 -3.92
CA THR A 124 -5.01 11.27 -3.38
C THR A 124 -5.52 12.72 -3.39
N GLY A 125 -6.63 13.02 -4.07
CA GLY A 125 -7.18 14.37 -4.19
C GLY A 125 -6.30 15.37 -4.96
N LYS A 126 -5.20 14.91 -5.57
CA LYS A 126 -4.28 15.76 -6.34
C LYS A 126 -4.82 16.06 -7.73
N PRO A 127 -4.39 17.16 -8.39
CA PRO A 127 -4.80 17.44 -9.77
C PRO A 127 -4.36 16.33 -10.74
N VAL A 128 -5.26 15.96 -11.66
CA VAL A 128 -5.04 14.90 -12.69
C VAL A 128 -3.76 15.15 -13.47
N LEU A 129 -3.57 16.37 -13.98
CA LEU A 129 -2.40 16.74 -14.76
C LEU A 129 -1.11 16.57 -13.96
N TYR A 130 -1.10 16.94 -12.68
CA TYR A 130 0.08 16.80 -11.83
C TYR A 130 0.43 15.32 -11.59
N SER A 131 -0.55 14.51 -11.19
CA SER A 131 -0.32 13.09 -10.88
C SER A 131 0.05 12.28 -12.13
N GLY A 132 -0.67 12.50 -13.25
CA GLY A 132 -0.41 11.85 -14.52
C GLY A 132 0.97 12.19 -15.10
N THR A 133 1.32 13.49 -15.16
CA THR A 133 2.65 13.90 -15.67
C THR A 133 3.79 13.38 -14.81
N ARG A 134 3.64 13.41 -13.48
CA ARG A 134 4.62 12.83 -12.56
C ARG A 134 4.86 11.35 -12.83
N GLN A 135 3.81 10.58 -13.09
CA GLN A 135 3.93 9.15 -13.41
C GLN A 135 4.68 8.90 -14.72
N VAL A 136 4.40 9.71 -15.75
CA VAL A 136 5.12 9.66 -17.02
C VAL A 136 6.60 9.99 -16.83
N LEU A 137 6.93 11.02 -16.05
CA LEU A 137 8.32 11.41 -15.78
C LEU A 137 9.12 10.30 -15.10
N PHE A 138 8.54 9.61 -14.11
CA PHE A 138 9.19 8.45 -13.49
C PHE A 138 9.41 7.32 -14.49
N GLY A 139 8.44 7.04 -15.34
CA GLY A 139 8.60 6.03 -16.40
C GLY A 139 9.69 6.38 -17.39
N LEU A 140 9.77 7.64 -17.83
CA LEU A 140 10.83 8.13 -18.72
C LEU A 140 12.20 8.06 -18.06
N ALA A 141 12.31 8.41 -16.77
CA ALA A 141 13.55 8.30 -16.02
C ALA A 141 14.02 6.83 -15.93
N ALA A 142 13.11 5.90 -15.62
CA ALA A 142 13.42 4.47 -15.58
C ALA A 142 13.82 3.91 -16.95
N ALA A 143 13.14 4.34 -18.02
CA ALA A 143 13.49 3.96 -19.39
C ALA A 143 14.87 4.50 -19.80
N ALA A 144 15.18 5.75 -19.46
CA ALA A 144 16.48 6.35 -19.71
C ALA A 144 17.61 5.60 -18.99
N VAL A 145 17.42 5.26 -17.71
CA VAL A 145 18.40 4.45 -16.96
C VAL A 145 18.59 3.08 -17.60
N THR A 146 17.50 2.39 -17.93
CA THR A 146 17.55 1.08 -18.59
C THR A 146 18.30 1.14 -19.92
N PHE A 147 18.02 2.17 -20.73
CA PHE A 147 18.69 2.39 -22.01
C PHE A 147 20.19 2.67 -21.83
N LEU A 148 20.55 3.53 -20.88
CA LEU A 148 21.96 3.86 -20.59
C LEU A 148 22.73 2.62 -20.14
N VAL A 149 22.16 1.81 -19.24
CA VAL A 149 22.78 0.56 -18.79
C VAL A 149 22.96 -0.41 -19.96
N GLY A 150 21.93 -0.60 -20.79
CA GLY A 150 22.03 -1.46 -21.98
C GLY A 150 23.08 -0.97 -22.98
N HIS A 151 23.18 0.35 -23.17
CA HIS A 151 24.18 0.97 -24.03
C HIS A 151 25.60 0.79 -23.50
N LEU A 152 25.83 1.00 -22.20
CA LEU A 152 27.16 0.89 -21.56
C LEU A 152 27.69 -0.55 -21.53
N ILE A 153 26.80 -1.54 -21.37
CA ILE A 153 27.17 -2.96 -21.36
C ILE A 153 27.48 -3.47 -22.79
N GLY A 154 27.21 -2.67 -23.82
CA GLY A 154 27.47 -3.05 -25.21
C GLY A 154 26.43 -4.02 -25.76
N VAL A 155 25.18 -3.94 -25.28
CA VAL A 155 24.04 -4.57 -25.96
C VAL A 155 23.71 -3.72 -27.19
N SER A 156 24.66 -3.61 -28.11
CA SER A 156 24.46 -3.09 -29.46
C SER A 156 23.71 -4.14 -30.25
N VAL A 157 22.39 -3.97 -30.34
CA VAL A 157 21.58 -4.68 -31.32
C VAL A 157 22.01 -4.17 -32.70
N SER A 158 22.82 -4.98 -33.40
CA SER A 158 22.97 -4.88 -34.86
C SER A 158 21.71 -5.37 -35.56
#